data_AF-A0A6C0L7D5-F1
#
_entry.id   AF-A0A6C0L7D5-F1
#
_cell.length_a   1.000
_cell.length_b   1.000
_cell.length_c   1.000
_cell.angle_alpha   90.00
_cell.angle_beta   90.00
_cell.angle_gamma   90.00
#
_symmetry.space_group_name_H-M   'P 1'
#
loop_
_entity.id
_entity.type
_entity.pdbx_description
1 polymer ?
#
loop_
_entity_poly.entity_id
_entity_poly.type
_entity_poly.pdbx_seq_one_letter_code
_entity_poly.pdbx_strand_id
1 'polypeptide(L)'
;MKIAYFLLPFLYITNALKFPTHITRISPLKTFEMIDNYPSYEKVKMKTDSIIKLIRPENIVPTVFLGAISGFIINPSVNSLLNNKPFLISNVITLLVMCNSMIVNDIFDVSVDIKNKVDRPLATGEIGLKSAMTISTILFALSEYLNFKFISGDLRVITHVANIISVIYTPILKKIPFIKNISCAALISFCISFSGLNAMPNNIVNKNAIILSIAHQLVFFGSFGIEVLMDICDMDGDKENKIYTIPVLFGKEFALKFANNISIFNILWNTSIVTYISNFRTGAFFMMLISPLFYNLKKIKQFNYSREIIKYTATETIYPMVYSMMYLCYLAAK
;
A
#
# COMPACT_ATOMS: atom_id res chain seq x y z
N MET A 1 6.88 -1.99 -29.58
CA MET A 1 6.98 -0.51 -29.62
C MET A 1 6.43 0.21 -28.38
N LYS A 2 5.36 -0.25 -27.68
CA LYS A 2 4.74 0.52 -26.56
C LYS A 2 5.46 0.50 -25.20
N ILE A 3 6.21 -0.56 -24.87
CA ILE A 3 6.89 -0.69 -23.56
C ILE A 3 8.07 0.28 -23.39
N ALA A 4 8.80 0.57 -24.48
CA ALA A 4 9.93 1.51 -24.46
C ALA A 4 9.50 2.93 -24.06
N TYR A 5 8.28 3.35 -24.41
CA TYR A 5 7.72 4.65 -24.02
C TYR A 5 7.45 4.79 -22.52
N PHE A 6 7.49 3.72 -21.72
CA PHE A 6 7.28 3.79 -20.27
C PHE A 6 8.55 3.44 -19.48
N LEU A 7 9.36 2.51 -19.99
CA LEU A 7 10.68 2.21 -19.43
C LEU A 7 11.65 3.39 -19.56
N LEU A 8 11.63 4.13 -20.69
CA LEU A 8 12.48 5.30 -20.87
C LEU A 8 12.09 6.46 -19.94
N PRO A 9 10.81 6.83 -19.78
CA PRO A 9 10.40 7.79 -18.76
C PRO A 9 10.63 7.30 -17.35
N PHE A 10 10.46 6.02 -17.03
CA PHE A 10 10.82 5.52 -15.70
C PHE A 10 12.31 5.72 -15.41
N LEU A 11 13.19 5.28 -16.30
CA LEU A 11 14.65 5.47 -16.19
C LEU A 11 15.05 6.96 -16.21
N TYR A 12 14.36 7.78 -16.98
CA TYR A 12 14.57 9.22 -17.05
C TYR A 12 14.10 9.92 -15.78
N ILE A 13 12.92 9.57 -15.24
CA ILE A 13 12.40 10.05 -13.97
C ILE A 13 13.31 9.61 -12.84
N THR A 14 13.81 8.37 -12.84
CA THR A 14 14.78 7.92 -11.84
C THR A 14 16.08 8.73 -11.93
N ASN A 15 16.58 9.00 -13.14
CA ASN A 15 17.76 9.85 -13.30
C ASN A 15 17.49 11.32 -12.90
N ALA A 16 16.30 11.85 -13.21
CA ALA A 16 15.91 13.24 -12.93
C ALA A 16 15.60 13.49 -11.44
N LEU A 17 15.06 12.50 -10.73
CA LEU A 17 14.81 12.54 -9.28
C LEU A 17 16.10 12.47 -8.44
N LYS A 18 17.27 12.50 -9.07
CA LYS A 18 18.58 12.28 -8.43
C LYS A 18 18.55 11.02 -7.57
N PHE A 19 18.06 9.90 -8.12
CA PHE A 19 18.30 8.60 -7.49
C PHE A 19 19.79 8.54 -7.13
N PRO A 20 20.18 8.09 -5.92
CA PRO A 20 21.57 8.08 -5.52
C PRO A 20 22.38 7.23 -6.52
N THR A 21 23.14 7.88 -7.40
CA THR A 21 23.94 7.21 -8.45
C THR A 21 25.27 6.71 -7.91
N HIS A 22 25.73 7.35 -6.84
CA HIS A 22 26.91 6.98 -6.08
C HIS A 22 26.63 7.22 -4.59
N ILE A 23 26.55 6.14 -3.81
CA ILE A 23 26.94 6.24 -2.40
C ILE A 23 28.46 6.30 -2.45
N THR A 24 29.02 7.51 -2.50
CA THR A 24 30.44 7.74 -2.34
C THR A 24 30.88 7.10 -1.03
N ARG A 25 31.61 5.97 -1.13
CA ARG A 25 32.47 5.38 -0.09
C ARG A 25 32.01 5.68 1.34
N ILE A 26 30.86 5.17 1.74
CA ILE A 26 30.62 4.91 3.15
C ILE A 26 30.78 3.41 3.25
N SER A 27 31.85 2.98 3.93
CA SER A 27 32.16 1.58 4.18
C SER A 27 30.86 0.86 4.53
N PRO A 28 30.43 -0.16 3.76
CA PRO A 28 29.34 -1.00 4.24
C PRO A 28 29.69 -1.37 5.67
N LEU A 29 28.73 -1.28 6.59
CA LEU A 29 28.87 -2.00 7.86
C LEU A 29 29.39 -3.41 7.50
N LYS A 30 30.33 -3.93 8.29
CA LYS A 30 31.21 -5.11 8.08
C LYS A 30 30.60 -6.36 7.39
N THR A 31 29.30 -6.40 7.14
CA THR A 31 28.50 -7.43 6.50
C THR A 31 28.92 -7.79 5.07
N PHE A 32 29.23 -6.84 4.17
CA PHE A 32 29.58 -7.20 2.78
C PHE A 32 30.89 -8.01 2.71
N GLU A 33 31.91 -7.60 3.48
CA GLU A 33 33.18 -8.33 3.61
C GLU A 33 32.99 -9.69 4.33
N MET A 34 32.03 -9.79 5.25
CA MET A 34 31.71 -11.06 5.92
C MET A 34 31.02 -12.06 4.98
N ILE A 35 30.06 -11.63 4.14
CA ILE A 35 29.30 -12.51 3.25
C ILE A 35 30.23 -13.17 2.22
N ASP A 36 31.25 -12.46 1.72
CA ASP A 36 32.20 -13.01 0.73
C ASP A 36 33.07 -14.15 1.27
N ASN A 37 33.13 -14.37 2.58
CA ASN A 37 33.90 -15.45 3.21
C ASN A 37 33.10 -16.75 3.44
N TYR A 38 31.78 -16.76 3.21
CA TYR A 38 30.94 -17.94 3.42
C TYR A 38 30.95 -18.93 2.22
N PRO A 39 30.67 -20.23 2.44
CA PRO A 39 30.45 -21.19 1.36
C PRO A 39 29.27 -20.77 0.46
N SER A 40 29.31 -21.21 -0.81
CA SER A 40 28.41 -20.74 -1.88
C SER A 40 26.92 -20.89 -1.57
N TYR A 41 26.50 -21.96 -0.90
CA TYR A 41 25.12 -22.18 -0.49
C TYR A 41 24.63 -21.14 0.54
N GLU A 42 25.43 -20.85 1.57
CA GLU A 42 25.07 -19.88 2.61
C GLU A 42 25.01 -18.46 2.05
N LYS A 43 25.90 -18.11 1.11
CA LYS A 43 25.83 -16.85 0.36
C LYS A 43 24.53 -16.68 -0.41
N VAL A 44 24.07 -17.73 -1.10
CA VAL A 44 22.81 -17.69 -1.86
C VAL A 44 21.64 -17.52 -0.91
N LYS A 45 21.61 -18.29 0.19
CA LYS A 45 20.56 -18.20 1.22
C LYS A 45 20.47 -16.81 1.84
N MET A 46 21.61 -16.23 2.26
CA MET A 46 21.64 -14.87 2.82
C MET A 46 21.13 -13.84 1.80
N LYS A 47 21.54 -13.92 0.54
CA LYS A 47 21.04 -13.01 -0.51
C LYS A 47 19.55 -13.17 -0.76
N THR A 48 19.02 -14.39 -0.76
CA THR A 48 17.57 -14.61 -0.92
C THR A 48 16.79 -14.06 0.27
N ASP A 49 17.27 -14.26 1.49
CA ASP A 49 16.62 -13.75 2.71
C ASP A 49 16.59 -12.22 2.71
N SER A 50 17.68 -11.57 2.31
CA SER A 50 17.74 -10.12 2.16
C SER A 50 16.80 -9.60 1.08
N ILE A 51 16.64 -10.31 -0.06
CA ILE A 51 15.69 -9.91 -1.12
C ILE A 51 14.25 -10.07 -0.63
N ILE A 52 13.94 -11.14 0.11
CA ILE A 52 12.63 -11.33 0.72
C ILE A 52 12.35 -10.20 1.71
N LYS A 53 13.29 -9.88 2.60
CA LYS A 53 13.16 -8.75 3.55
C LYS A 53 12.93 -7.42 2.83
N LEU A 54 13.56 -7.22 1.67
CA LEU A 54 13.44 -6.00 0.88
C LEU A 54 12.03 -5.77 0.30
N ILE A 55 11.33 -6.84 -0.09
CA ILE A 55 9.97 -6.75 -0.65
C ILE A 55 8.87 -6.65 0.42
N ARG A 56 9.23 -6.78 1.71
CA ARG A 56 8.32 -6.72 2.88
C ARG A 56 7.15 -7.72 2.77
N PRO A 57 7.41 -9.02 2.97
CA PRO A 57 6.43 -10.09 2.73
C PRO A 57 5.17 -9.97 3.60
N GLU A 58 5.25 -9.26 4.73
CA GLU A 58 4.10 -8.94 5.59
C GLU A 58 2.96 -8.24 4.84
N ASN A 59 3.26 -7.52 3.74
CA ASN A 59 2.26 -6.82 2.93
C ASN A 59 1.60 -7.71 1.86
N ILE A 60 2.15 -8.90 1.59
CA ILE A 60 1.63 -9.80 0.55
C ILE A 60 0.24 -10.31 0.95
N VAL A 61 0.08 -10.80 2.18
CA VAL A 61 -1.18 -11.40 2.64
C VAL A 61 -2.34 -10.39 2.59
N PRO A 62 -2.22 -9.17 3.15
CA PRO A 62 -3.24 -8.14 3.01
C PRO A 62 -3.55 -7.82 1.54
N THR A 63 -2.53 -7.67 0.69
CA THR A 63 -2.70 -7.32 -0.73
C THR A 63 -3.48 -8.40 -1.49
N VAL A 64 -3.12 -9.66 -1.30
CA VAL A 64 -3.85 -10.79 -1.90
C VAL A 64 -5.28 -10.87 -1.37
N PHE A 65 -5.49 -10.64 -0.07
CA PHE A 65 -6.82 -10.64 0.54
C PHE A 65 -7.72 -9.55 -0.08
N LEU A 66 -7.24 -8.31 -0.17
CA LEU A 66 -7.97 -7.20 -0.78
C LEU A 66 -8.32 -7.50 -2.24
N GLY A 67 -7.37 -8.04 -2.99
CA GLY A 67 -7.56 -8.48 -4.37
C GLY A 67 -8.63 -9.57 -4.51
N ALA A 68 -8.56 -10.62 -3.70
CA ALA A 68 -9.52 -11.73 -3.71
C ALA A 68 -10.95 -11.27 -3.37
N ILE A 69 -11.09 -10.49 -2.29
CA ILE A 69 -12.37 -9.93 -1.86
C ILE A 69 -12.97 -9.03 -2.95
N SER A 70 -12.16 -8.17 -3.56
CA SER A 70 -12.64 -7.27 -4.62
C SER A 70 -13.17 -8.02 -5.84
N GLY A 71 -12.50 -9.11 -6.22
CA GLY A 71 -12.95 -10.00 -7.29
C GLY A 71 -14.26 -10.67 -6.94
N PHE A 72 -14.37 -11.22 -5.72
CA PHE A 72 -15.59 -11.88 -5.25
C PHE A 72 -16.78 -10.94 -5.14
N ILE A 73 -16.56 -9.69 -4.69
CA ILE A 73 -17.60 -8.65 -4.70
C ILE A 73 -18.17 -8.47 -6.11
N ILE A 74 -17.32 -8.40 -7.13
CA ILE A 74 -17.79 -8.17 -8.50
C ILE A 74 -18.43 -9.42 -9.11
N ASN A 75 -17.77 -10.56 -8.95
CA ASN A 75 -18.18 -11.84 -9.50
C ASN A 75 -18.15 -12.90 -8.38
N PRO A 76 -19.27 -13.11 -7.67
CA PRO A 76 -19.37 -13.94 -6.48
C PRO A 76 -19.36 -15.44 -6.82
N SER A 77 -18.39 -15.87 -7.61
CA SER A 77 -18.15 -17.25 -8.02
C SER A 77 -16.66 -17.52 -8.07
N VAL A 78 -16.17 -18.32 -7.12
CA VAL A 78 -14.75 -18.69 -7.02
C VAL A 78 -14.27 -19.36 -8.30
N ASN A 79 -15.06 -20.28 -8.86
CA ASN A 79 -14.70 -20.96 -10.10
C ASN A 79 -14.61 -19.98 -11.29
N SER A 80 -15.49 -18.98 -11.36
CA SER A 80 -15.43 -17.95 -12.39
C SER A 80 -14.16 -17.09 -12.26
N LEU A 81 -13.80 -16.71 -11.04
CA LEU A 81 -12.58 -15.93 -10.76
C LEU A 81 -11.30 -16.70 -11.06
N LEU A 82 -11.22 -17.97 -10.67
CA LEU A 82 -10.05 -18.82 -10.97
C LEU A 82 -9.84 -19.04 -12.48
N ASN A 83 -10.90 -18.93 -13.28
CA ASN A 83 -10.81 -19.03 -14.74
C ASN A 83 -10.68 -17.66 -15.43
N ASN A 84 -10.80 -16.55 -14.69
CA ASN A 84 -10.69 -15.19 -15.22
C ASN A 84 -9.22 -14.74 -15.26
N LYS A 85 -8.60 -14.85 -16.45
CA LYS A 85 -7.18 -14.50 -16.66
C LYS A 85 -6.87 -13.03 -16.33
N PRO A 86 -7.61 -12.01 -16.83
CA PRO A 86 -7.38 -10.61 -16.43
C PRO A 86 -7.38 -10.39 -14.92
N PHE A 87 -8.31 -11.02 -14.20
CA PHE A 87 -8.37 -10.95 -12.73
C PHE A 87 -7.14 -11.56 -12.05
N LEU A 88 -6.72 -12.76 -12.46
CA LEU A 88 -5.53 -13.38 -11.86
C LEU A 88 -4.28 -12.54 -12.12
N ILE A 89 -4.14 -12.02 -13.33
CA ILE A 89 -2.99 -11.23 -13.74
C ILE A 89 -3.00 -9.85 -13.08
N SER A 90 -4.16 -9.23 -12.85
CA SER A 90 -4.25 -7.96 -12.12
C SER A 90 -3.74 -8.11 -10.68
N ASN A 91 -4.04 -9.23 -10.00
CA ASN A 91 -3.50 -9.51 -8.66
C ASN A 91 -1.97 -9.69 -8.68
N VAL A 92 -1.41 -10.35 -9.70
CA VAL A 92 0.04 -10.46 -9.87
C VAL A 92 0.66 -9.09 -10.11
N ILE A 93 0.06 -8.25 -10.99
CA ILE A 93 0.51 -6.88 -11.24
C ILE A 93 0.53 -6.08 -9.94
N THR A 94 -0.54 -6.15 -9.14
CA THR A 94 -0.62 -5.45 -7.85
C THR A 94 0.53 -5.86 -6.91
N LEU A 95 0.84 -7.16 -6.81
CA LEU A 95 1.97 -7.63 -6.01
C LEU A 95 3.31 -7.11 -6.54
N LEU A 96 3.51 -7.10 -7.86
CA LEU A 96 4.73 -6.55 -8.46
C LEU A 96 4.90 -5.05 -8.16
N VAL A 97 3.81 -4.28 -8.27
CA VAL A 97 3.80 -2.84 -7.93
C VAL A 97 4.05 -2.63 -6.44
N MET A 98 3.43 -3.43 -5.57
CA MET A 98 3.64 -3.40 -4.13
C MET A 98 5.12 -3.65 -3.80
N CYS A 99 5.68 -4.77 -4.25
CA CYS A 99 7.10 -5.11 -4.04
C CYS A 99 8.03 -4.01 -4.57
N ASN A 100 7.75 -3.50 -5.77
CA ASN A 100 8.53 -2.41 -6.36
C ASN A 100 8.46 -1.14 -5.49
N SER A 101 7.30 -0.79 -4.94
CA SER A 101 7.16 0.40 -4.10
C SER A 101 7.98 0.32 -2.82
N MET A 102 8.07 -0.86 -2.19
CA MET A 102 8.91 -1.08 -1.02
C MET A 102 10.39 -0.90 -1.34
N ILE A 103 10.86 -1.47 -2.47
CA ILE A 103 12.25 -1.33 -2.93
C ILE A 103 12.58 0.13 -3.25
N VAL A 104 11.72 0.82 -4.01
CA VAL A 104 11.94 2.21 -4.39
C VAL A 104 12.00 3.12 -3.17
N ASN A 105 11.14 2.90 -2.18
CA ASN A 105 11.18 3.63 -0.92
C ASN A 105 12.52 3.44 -0.21
N ASP A 106 13.00 2.20 -0.07
CA ASP A 106 14.28 1.90 0.57
C ASP A 106 15.48 2.46 -0.21
N ILE A 107 15.41 2.52 -1.54
CA ILE A 107 16.46 3.15 -2.37
C ILE A 107 16.58 4.65 -2.07
N PHE A 108 15.46 5.36 -1.95
CA PHE A 108 15.47 6.79 -1.65
C PHE A 108 15.76 7.10 -0.19
N ASP A 109 15.31 6.26 0.74
CA ASP A 109 15.51 6.45 2.18
C ASP A 109 16.87 5.89 2.66
N VAL A 110 17.69 5.26 1.80
CA VAL A 110 18.95 4.58 2.19
C VAL A 110 19.86 5.41 3.11
N SER A 111 20.07 6.70 2.82
CA SER A 111 20.91 7.56 3.65
C SER A 111 20.29 7.87 5.01
N VAL A 112 18.96 8.01 5.05
CA VAL A 112 18.21 8.24 6.29
C VAL A 112 18.21 6.96 7.13
N ASP A 113 18.00 5.81 6.51
CA ASP A 113 18.00 4.51 7.16
C ASP A 113 19.37 4.16 7.76
N ILE A 114 20.47 4.48 7.06
CA ILE A 114 21.84 4.35 7.59
C ILE A 114 22.03 5.24 8.83
N LYS A 115 21.64 6.51 8.75
CA LYS A 115 21.76 7.46 9.88
C LYS A 115 20.97 6.97 11.11
N ASN A 116 19.77 6.43 10.87
CA ASN A 116 18.87 5.96 11.91
C ASN A 116 19.15 4.51 12.34
N LYS A 117 20.19 3.85 11.79
CA LYS A 117 20.57 2.47 12.08
C LYS A 117 19.40 1.49 11.92
N VAL A 118 18.57 1.71 10.90
CA VAL A 118 17.44 0.83 10.60
C VAL A 118 17.98 -0.47 10.02
N ASP A 119 17.53 -1.61 10.55
CA ASP A 119 17.89 -2.94 10.07
C ASP A 119 17.18 -3.27 8.73
N ARG A 120 17.60 -2.60 7.65
CA ARG A 120 17.13 -2.81 6.28
C ARG A 120 18.27 -3.29 5.38
N PRO A 121 18.02 -4.21 4.42
CA PRO A 121 19.06 -4.78 3.56
C PRO A 121 19.93 -3.76 2.81
N LEU A 122 19.36 -2.63 2.38
CA LEU A 122 20.14 -1.58 1.72
C LEU A 122 20.99 -0.77 2.73
N ALA A 123 20.48 -0.54 3.94
CA ALA A 123 21.15 0.23 4.98
C ALA A 123 22.27 -0.57 5.66
N THR A 124 22.08 -1.87 5.86
CA THR A 124 23.08 -2.81 6.40
C THR A 124 24.12 -3.23 5.35
N GLY A 125 23.86 -2.88 4.08
CA GLY A 125 24.70 -3.25 2.95
C GLY A 125 24.55 -4.71 2.53
N GLU A 126 23.57 -5.48 3.01
CA GLU A 126 23.35 -6.84 2.50
C GLU A 126 23.00 -6.87 1.00
N ILE A 127 22.35 -5.82 0.51
CA ILE A 127 22.02 -5.62 -0.91
C ILE A 127 22.63 -4.31 -1.39
N GLY A 128 23.44 -4.39 -2.45
CA GLY A 128 23.98 -3.21 -3.12
C GLY A 128 22.91 -2.41 -3.85
N LEU A 129 23.07 -1.09 -3.90
CA LEU A 129 22.14 -0.16 -4.52
C LEU A 129 21.85 -0.47 -6.00
N LYS A 130 22.88 -0.86 -6.77
CA LYS A 130 22.72 -1.27 -8.17
C LYS A 130 21.82 -2.49 -8.32
N SER A 131 21.95 -3.46 -7.41
CA SER A 131 21.12 -4.66 -7.39
C SER A 131 19.67 -4.31 -7.07
N ALA A 132 19.44 -3.46 -6.07
CA ALA A 132 18.11 -2.97 -5.73
C ALA A 132 17.45 -2.21 -6.90
N MET A 133 18.17 -1.31 -7.57
CA MET A 133 17.70 -0.62 -8.78
C MET A 133 17.37 -1.59 -9.92
N THR A 134 18.19 -2.63 -10.11
CA THR A 134 17.95 -3.66 -11.13
C THR A 134 16.67 -4.43 -10.84
N ILE A 135 16.49 -4.89 -9.60
CA ILE A 135 15.27 -5.60 -9.18
C ILE A 135 14.05 -4.69 -9.37
N SER A 136 14.10 -3.45 -8.90
CA SER A 136 13.02 -2.47 -9.07
C SER A 136 12.65 -2.27 -10.55
N THR A 137 13.65 -2.10 -11.43
CA THR A 137 13.43 -1.93 -12.86
C THR A 137 12.79 -3.17 -13.49
N ILE A 138 13.22 -4.37 -13.09
CA ILE A 138 12.63 -5.63 -13.57
C ILE A 138 11.17 -5.75 -13.11
N LEU A 139 10.86 -5.45 -11.85
CA LEU A 139 9.50 -5.53 -11.33
C LEU A 139 8.57 -4.52 -12.02
N PHE A 140 9.03 -3.28 -12.23
CA PHE A 140 8.30 -2.27 -12.99
C PHE A 140 8.07 -2.71 -14.44
N ALA A 141 9.12 -3.19 -15.13
CA ALA A 141 9.00 -3.63 -16.52
C ALA A 141 8.06 -4.82 -16.66
N LEU A 142 8.11 -5.76 -15.72
CA LEU A 142 7.24 -6.93 -15.70
C LEU A 142 5.78 -6.53 -15.41
N SER A 143 5.53 -5.62 -14.46
CA SER A 143 4.18 -5.15 -14.15
C SER A 143 3.56 -4.45 -15.36
N GLU A 144 4.31 -3.58 -16.04
CA GLU A 144 3.87 -2.90 -17.26
C GLU A 144 3.70 -3.85 -18.45
N TYR A 145 4.60 -4.82 -18.63
CA TYR A 145 4.45 -5.84 -19.68
C TYR A 145 3.15 -6.64 -19.50
N LEU A 146 2.88 -7.12 -18.29
CA LEU A 146 1.64 -7.84 -17.98
C LEU A 146 0.42 -6.94 -18.18
N ASN A 147 0.50 -5.68 -17.75
CA ASN A 147 -0.55 -4.68 -17.93
C ASN A 147 -0.91 -4.49 -19.41
N PHE A 148 0.09 -4.26 -20.29
CA PHE A 148 -0.15 -4.10 -21.72
C PHE A 148 -0.68 -5.35 -22.42
N LYS A 149 -0.30 -6.54 -21.94
CA LYS A 149 -0.62 -7.80 -22.60
C LYS A 149 -2.01 -8.33 -22.22
N PHE A 150 -2.42 -8.14 -20.96
CA PHE A 150 -3.59 -8.85 -20.42
C PHE A 150 -4.70 -7.96 -19.89
N ILE A 151 -4.43 -6.69 -19.62
CA ILE A 151 -5.41 -5.76 -19.05
C ILE A 151 -6.05 -4.92 -20.17
N SER A 152 -7.33 -4.61 -20.03
CA SER A 152 -8.07 -3.77 -20.98
C SER A 152 -7.52 -2.34 -21.00
N GLY A 153 -7.64 -1.66 -22.15
CA GLY A 153 -7.10 -0.31 -22.35
C GLY A 153 -7.51 0.68 -21.26
N ASP A 154 -8.78 0.70 -20.91
CA ASP A 154 -9.37 1.64 -19.94
C ASP A 154 -8.85 1.41 -18.52
N LEU A 155 -8.53 0.16 -18.15
CA LEU A 155 -8.05 -0.18 -16.81
C LEU A 155 -6.54 -0.06 -16.65
N ARG A 156 -5.77 -0.05 -17.75
CA ARG A 156 -4.30 0.08 -17.71
C ARG A 156 -3.82 1.35 -17.02
N VAL A 157 -4.61 2.42 -17.10
CA VAL A 157 -4.29 3.72 -16.49
C VAL A 157 -4.06 3.58 -14.99
N ILE A 158 -4.77 2.66 -14.32
CA ILE A 158 -4.63 2.45 -12.87
C ILE A 158 -3.22 1.97 -12.52
N THR A 159 -2.68 1.00 -13.28
CA THR A 159 -1.31 0.52 -13.07
C THR A 159 -0.28 1.60 -13.36
N HIS A 160 -0.45 2.37 -14.44
CA HIS A 160 0.47 3.47 -14.78
C HIS A 160 0.51 4.51 -13.67
N VAL A 161 -0.66 4.93 -13.17
CA VAL A 161 -0.77 5.90 -12.08
C VAL A 161 -0.16 5.33 -10.79
N ALA A 162 -0.45 4.06 -10.45
CA ALA A 162 0.11 3.43 -9.26
C ALA A 162 1.64 3.35 -9.30
N ASN A 163 2.21 2.96 -10.45
CA ASN A 163 3.65 2.94 -10.66
C ASN A 163 4.26 4.35 -10.56
N ILE A 164 3.64 5.36 -11.16
CA ILE A 164 4.11 6.75 -11.08
C ILE A 164 4.11 7.23 -9.64
N ILE A 165 2.98 7.09 -8.93
CA ILE A 165 2.85 7.49 -7.52
C ILE A 165 3.93 6.79 -6.70
N SER A 166 4.10 5.47 -6.88
CA SER A 166 5.14 4.70 -6.18
C SER A 166 6.55 5.26 -6.35
N VAL A 167 6.90 5.78 -7.53
CA VAL A 167 8.24 6.31 -7.80
C VAL A 167 8.43 7.71 -7.22
N ILE A 168 7.42 8.57 -7.36
CA ILE A 168 7.50 9.95 -6.89
C ILE A 168 7.18 10.09 -5.40
N TYR A 169 6.64 9.04 -4.76
CA TYR A 169 6.17 9.07 -3.39
C TYR A 169 7.24 9.53 -2.41
N THR A 170 8.31 8.77 -2.23
CA THR A 170 9.37 9.07 -1.27
C THR A 170 10.13 10.38 -1.58
N PRO A 171 10.57 10.66 -2.82
CA PRO A 171 11.36 11.86 -3.10
C PRO A 171 10.55 13.16 -3.05
N ILE A 172 9.25 13.12 -3.41
CA ILE A 172 8.40 14.30 -3.57
C ILE A 172 7.22 14.27 -2.60
N LEU A 173 6.29 13.32 -2.76
CA LEU A 173 4.98 13.35 -2.09
C LEU A 173 5.10 13.22 -0.56
N LYS A 174 6.06 12.43 -0.07
CA LYS A 174 6.35 12.21 1.35
C LYS A 174 6.67 13.51 2.09
N LYS A 175 7.18 14.53 1.38
CA LYS A 175 7.53 15.85 1.95
C LYS A 175 6.36 16.83 1.94
N ILE A 176 5.26 16.50 1.27
CA ILE A 176 4.08 17.37 1.14
C ILE A 176 3.03 16.90 2.16
N PRO A 177 2.63 17.76 3.12
CA PRO A 177 1.61 17.42 4.11
C PRO A 177 0.30 16.98 3.43
N PHE A 178 -0.43 16.04 4.05
CA PHE A 178 -1.65 15.41 3.53
C PHE A 178 -1.47 14.57 2.25
N ILE A 179 -0.73 15.06 1.27
CA ILE A 179 -0.50 14.39 -0.01
C ILE A 179 0.23 13.07 0.20
N LYS A 180 1.21 13.00 1.11
CA LYS A 180 1.80 11.72 1.57
C LYS A 180 0.69 10.71 1.94
N ASN A 181 -0.16 11.09 2.90
CA ASN A 181 -1.16 10.18 3.45
C ASN A 181 -2.22 9.77 2.43
N ILE A 182 -2.69 10.74 1.62
CA ILE A 182 -3.65 10.50 0.53
C ILE A 182 -3.04 9.56 -0.52
N SER A 183 -1.78 9.76 -0.88
CA SER A 183 -1.10 8.93 -1.90
C SER A 183 -0.91 7.49 -1.41
N CYS A 184 -0.52 7.31 -0.15
CA CYS A 184 -0.42 5.99 0.47
C CYS A 184 -1.78 5.29 0.48
N ALA A 185 -2.82 5.97 0.98
CA ALA A 185 -4.18 5.45 1.03
C ALA A 185 -4.75 5.13 -0.37
N ALA A 186 -4.46 5.97 -1.37
CA ALA A 186 -4.90 5.77 -2.75
C ALA A 186 -4.24 4.53 -3.38
N LEU A 187 -2.95 4.31 -3.16
CA LEU A 187 -2.28 3.11 -3.65
C LEU A 187 -2.91 1.83 -3.07
N ILE A 188 -3.21 1.83 -1.77
CA ILE A 188 -3.85 0.67 -1.11
C ILE A 188 -5.27 0.47 -1.65
N SER A 189 -6.06 1.53 -1.82
CA SER A 189 -7.44 1.40 -2.32
C SER A 189 -7.52 1.09 -3.82
N PHE A 190 -6.52 1.49 -4.62
CA PHE A 190 -6.40 1.11 -6.03
C PHE A 190 -6.23 -0.40 -6.20
N CYS A 191 -5.62 -1.12 -5.25
CA CYS A 191 -5.58 -2.58 -5.25
C CYS A 191 -6.99 -3.19 -5.39
N ILE A 192 -7.96 -2.68 -4.61
CA ILE A 192 -9.35 -3.16 -4.65
C ILE A 192 -9.97 -2.88 -6.00
N SER A 193 -9.93 -1.62 -6.44
CA SER A 193 -10.60 -1.24 -7.68
C SER A 193 -9.99 -1.94 -8.88
N PHE A 194 -8.66 -2.04 -8.93
CA PHE A 194 -7.96 -2.66 -10.04
C PHE A 194 -8.28 -4.15 -10.15
N SER A 195 -8.19 -4.90 -9.06
CA SER A 195 -8.51 -6.33 -9.07
C SER A 195 -9.99 -6.57 -9.34
N GLY A 196 -10.89 -5.84 -8.66
CA GLY A 196 -12.33 -5.98 -8.84
C GLY A 196 -12.81 -5.65 -10.26
N LEU A 197 -12.36 -4.54 -10.85
CA LEU A 197 -12.76 -4.16 -12.20
C LEU A 197 -12.31 -5.17 -13.26
N ASN A 198 -11.14 -5.80 -13.08
CA ASN A 198 -10.68 -6.87 -13.98
C ASN A 198 -11.43 -8.20 -13.77
N ALA A 199 -12.18 -8.36 -12.67
CA ALA A 199 -13.08 -9.49 -12.47
C ALA A 199 -14.45 -9.32 -13.15
N MET A 200 -14.75 -8.13 -13.69
CA MET A 200 -16.09 -7.76 -14.15
C MET A 200 -16.48 -8.47 -15.46
N PRO A 201 -17.56 -9.26 -15.47
CA PRO A 201 -18.05 -9.89 -16.69
C PRO A 201 -18.68 -8.83 -17.61
N ASN A 202 -18.27 -8.82 -18.88
CA ASN A 202 -18.83 -7.99 -19.96
C ASN A 202 -18.84 -6.46 -19.73
N ASN A 203 -18.04 -5.94 -18.78
CA ASN A 203 -17.95 -4.51 -18.43
C ASN A 203 -19.31 -3.84 -18.07
N ILE A 204 -20.31 -4.61 -17.64
CA ILE A 204 -21.62 -4.06 -17.30
C ILE A 204 -21.59 -3.54 -15.86
N VAL A 205 -21.86 -2.24 -15.70
CA VAL A 205 -22.01 -1.63 -14.37
C VAL A 205 -23.28 -2.17 -13.73
N ASN A 206 -23.13 -2.90 -12.61
CA ASN A 206 -24.23 -3.49 -11.86
C ASN A 206 -24.16 -3.06 -10.38
N LYS A 207 -25.10 -3.55 -9.56
CA LYS A 207 -25.10 -3.37 -8.10
C LYS A 207 -23.74 -3.67 -7.46
N ASN A 208 -23.04 -4.69 -7.94
CA ASN A 208 -21.76 -5.11 -7.39
C ASN A 208 -20.64 -4.10 -7.66
N ALA A 209 -20.71 -3.32 -8.75
CA ALA A 209 -19.81 -2.19 -8.97
C ALA A 209 -19.98 -1.09 -7.91
N ILE A 210 -21.23 -0.85 -7.45
CA ILE A 210 -21.48 0.07 -6.33
C ILE A 210 -20.90 -0.51 -5.04
N ILE A 211 -21.09 -1.80 -4.77
CA ILE A 211 -20.51 -2.48 -3.59
C ILE A 211 -18.97 -2.42 -3.62
N LEU A 212 -18.35 -2.58 -4.78
CA LEU A 212 -16.91 -2.41 -4.96
C LEU A 212 -16.47 -0.97 -4.61
N SER A 213 -17.26 0.05 -4.97
CA SER A 213 -16.97 1.44 -4.61
C SER A 213 -17.02 1.67 -3.10
N ILE A 214 -17.94 1.01 -2.38
CA ILE A 214 -18.01 1.02 -0.91
C ILE A 214 -16.75 0.37 -0.33
N ALA A 215 -16.33 -0.79 -0.85
CA ALA A 215 -15.10 -1.46 -0.41
C ALA A 215 -13.85 -0.60 -0.66
N HIS A 216 -13.77 0.07 -1.82
CA HIS A 216 -12.69 1.00 -2.13
C HIS A 216 -12.66 2.18 -1.14
N GLN A 217 -13.79 2.83 -0.90
CA GLN A 217 -13.89 3.97 0.02
C GLN A 217 -13.54 3.56 1.44
N LEU A 218 -14.06 2.40 1.89
CA LEU A 218 -13.77 1.81 3.19
C LEU A 218 -12.26 1.69 3.43
N VAL A 219 -11.54 1.11 2.47
CA VAL A 219 -10.09 0.94 2.54
C VAL A 219 -9.35 2.26 2.43
N PHE A 220 -9.75 3.14 1.51
CA PHE A 220 -9.09 4.43 1.33
C PHE A 220 -9.13 5.27 2.62
N PHE A 221 -10.31 5.52 3.17
CA PHE A 221 -10.44 6.35 4.37
C PHE A 221 -9.90 5.65 5.63
N GLY A 222 -9.99 4.32 5.70
CA GLY A 222 -9.38 3.53 6.76
C GLY A 222 -7.86 3.69 6.77
N SER A 223 -7.20 3.44 5.62
CA SER A 223 -5.76 3.61 5.44
C SER A 223 -5.32 5.04 5.66
N PHE A 224 -6.10 6.03 5.20
CA PHE A 224 -5.78 7.45 5.43
C PHE A 224 -5.76 7.78 6.93
N GLY A 225 -6.79 7.35 7.67
CA GLY A 225 -6.82 7.54 9.13
C GLY A 225 -5.62 6.90 9.82
N ILE A 226 -5.29 5.64 9.47
CA ILE A 226 -4.15 4.92 10.06
C ILE A 226 -2.82 5.60 9.74
N GLU A 227 -2.60 6.04 8.50
CA GLU A 227 -1.36 6.70 8.12
C GLU A 227 -1.15 8.00 8.93
N VAL A 228 -2.22 8.77 9.18
CA VAL A 228 -2.15 9.95 10.05
C VAL A 228 -1.82 9.60 11.50
N LEU A 229 -2.33 8.48 12.01
CA LEU A 229 -1.99 8.00 13.36
C LEU A 229 -0.53 7.52 13.42
N MET A 230 -0.04 6.84 12.40
CA MET A 230 1.34 6.40 12.31
C MET A 230 2.31 7.59 12.26
N ASP A 231 1.95 8.68 11.58
CA ASP A 231 2.73 9.92 11.61
C ASP A 231 2.87 10.51 13.03
N ILE A 232 1.94 10.25 13.95
CA ILE A 232 2.08 10.68 15.36
C ILE A 232 3.23 9.92 16.03
N CYS A 233 3.42 8.64 15.68
CA CYS A 233 4.51 7.82 16.22
C CYS A 233 5.88 8.26 15.72
N ASP A 234 5.95 8.79 14.50
CA ASP A 234 7.20 9.13 13.83
C ASP A 234 7.47 10.65 13.85
N MET A 235 6.67 11.42 14.60
CA MET A 235 6.68 12.89 14.65
C MET A 235 8.06 13.50 14.94
N ASP A 236 8.81 12.96 15.92
CA ASP A 236 10.13 13.48 16.28
C ASP A 236 11.15 13.25 15.15
N GLY A 237 11.15 12.05 14.57
CA GLY A 237 12.01 11.71 13.44
C GLY A 237 11.67 12.49 12.17
N ASP A 238 10.38 12.72 11.91
CA ASP A 238 9.93 13.55 10.79
C ASP A 238 10.39 15.01 10.96
N LYS A 239 10.32 15.56 12.18
CA LYS A 239 10.79 16.91 12.49
C LYS A 239 12.29 17.07 12.27
N GLU A 240 13.10 16.09 12.68
CA GLU A 240 14.55 16.09 12.44
C GLU A 240 14.91 16.04 10.95
N ASN A 241 14.10 15.35 10.15
CA ASN A 241 14.31 15.18 8.72
C ASN A 241 13.59 16.25 7.85
N LYS A 242 13.02 17.29 8.49
CA LYS A 242 12.26 18.36 7.82
C LYS A 242 11.09 17.83 6.97
N ILE A 243 10.43 16.78 7.46
CA ILE A 243 9.22 16.21 6.89
C ILE A 243 8.02 16.82 7.62
N TYR A 244 7.21 17.58 6.91
CA TYR A 244 6.08 18.32 7.48
C TYR A 244 4.80 17.47 7.44
N THR A 245 4.66 16.51 8.34
CA THR A 245 3.41 15.73 8.49
C THR A 245 2.35 16.50 9.26
N ILE A 246 1.10 16.03 9.23
CA ILE A 246 -0.02 16.63 9.99
C ILE A 246 0.33 16.81 11.47
N PRO A 247 0.83 15.79 12.20
CA PRO A 247 1.21 15.97 13.60
C PRO A 247 2.40 16.92 13.80
N VAL A 248 3.35 17.00 12.86
CA VAL A 248 4.46 17.95 12.93
C VAL A 248 3.97 19.41 12.81
N LEU A 249 3.00 19.67 11.93
CA LEU A 249 2.49 21.02 11.68
C LEU A 249 1.43 21.47 12.69
N PHE A 250 0.50 20.58 13.06
CA PHE A 250 -0.69 20.93 13.83
C PHE A 250 -0.76 20.25 15.21
N GLY A 251 0.24 19.41 15.53
CA GLY A 251 0.32 18.68 16.78
C GLY A 251 -0.47 17.36 16.80
N LYS A 252 -0.10 16.50 17.75
CA LYS A 252 -0.71 15.16 17.95
C LYS A 252 -2.20 15.19 18.23
N GLU A 253 -2.70 16.22 18.93
CA GLU A 253 -4.13 16.35 19.23
C GLU A 253 -4.96 16.59 17.97
N PHE A 254 -4.47 17.47 17.08
CA PHE A 254 -5.13 17.75 15.82
C PHE A 254 -5.12 16.52 14.91
N ALA A 255 -3.97 15.85 14.79
CA ALA A 255 -3.84 14.63 14.00
C ALA A 255 -4.81 13.53 14.45
N LEU A 256 -4.95 13.32 15.77
CA LEU A 256 -5.93 12.37 16.30
C LEU A 256 -7.38 12.78 16.00
N LYS A 257 -7.74 14.06 16.17
CA LYS A 257 -9.08 14.57 15.82
C LYS A 257 -9.37 14.40 14.32
N PHE A 258 -8.37 14.66 13.48
CA PHE A 258 -8.47 14.52 12.04
C PHE A 258 -8.70 13.07 11.62
N ALA A 259 -7.87 12.14 12.11
CA ALA A 259 -8.05 10.69 11.89
C ALA A 259 -9.42 10.21 12.38
N ASN A 260 -9.88 10.71 13.52
CA ASN A 260 -11.20 10.40 14.06
C ASN A 260 -12.35 10.90 13.17
N ASN A 261 -12.26 12.12 12.65
CA ASN A 261 -13.27 12.66 11.74
C ASN A 261 -13.30 11.90 10.41
N ILE A 262 -12.14 11.47 9.89
CA ILE A 262 -12.07 10.59 8.73
C ILE A 262 -12.78 9.26 9.00
N SER A 263 -12.55 8.63 10.16
CA SER A 263 -13.22 7.39 10.52
C SER A 263 -14.74 7.54 10.65
N ILE A 264 -15.23 8.63 11.27
CA ILE A 264 -16.66 8.91 11.34
C ILE A 264 -17.24 9.10 9.93
N PHE A 265 -16.57 9.90 9.10
CA PHE A 265 -16.99 10.12 7.71
C PHE A 265 -17.06 8.80 6.94
N ASN A 266 -16.04 7.95 7.07
CA ASN A 266 -15.98 6.62 6.45
C ASN A 266 -17.18 5.76 6.85
N ILE A 267 -17.52 5.73 8.14
CA ILE A 267 -18.66 4.96 8.66
C ILE A 267 -19.98 5.49 8.11
N LEU A 268 -20.24 6.79 8.25
CA LEU A 268 -21.52 7.38 7.88
C LEU A 268 -21.76 7.31 6.37
N TRP A 269 -20.73 7.63 5.56
CA TRP A 269 -20.83 7.63 4.11
C TRP A 269 -21.13 6.23 3.57
N ASN A 270 -20.32 5.24 3.95
CA ASN A 270 -20.52 3.87 3.47
C ASN A 270 -21.84 3.26 3.99
N THR A 271 -22.21 3.52 5.25
CA THR A 271 -23.51 3.08 5.80
C THR A 271 -24.67 3.67 5.02
N SER A 272 -24.58 4.94 4.62
CA SER A 272 -25.62 5.60 3.83
C SER A 272 -25.78 4.94 2.46
N ILE A 273 -24.68 4.62 1.79
CA ILE A 273 -24.72 3.92 0.50
C ILE A 273 -25.29 2.49 0.67
N VAL A 274 -24.83 1.71 1.65
CA VAL A 274 -25.36 0.36 1.92
C VAL A 274 -26.86 0.41 2.19
N THR A 275 -27.32 1.39 2.96
CA THR A 275 -28.74 1.61 3.24
C THR A 275 -29.53 1.89 1.97
N TYR A 276 -29.01 2.75 1.10
CA TYR A 276 -29.64 3.15 -0.15
C TYR A 276 -29.77 1.98 -1.15
N ILE A 277 -28.72 1.17 -1.31
CA ILE A 277 -28.73 0.06 -2.29
C ILE A 277 -29.42 -1.22 -1.81
N SER A 278 -29.69 -1.33 -0.51
CA SER A 278 -30.30 -2.52 0.10
C SER A 278 -31.50 -2.13 0.95
N ASN A 279 -31.33 -1.89 2.25
CA ASN A 279 -32.35 -1.37 3.14
C ASN A 279 -31.73 -0.89 4.46
N PHE A 280 -32.57 -0.27 5.31
CA PHE A 280 -32.15 0.23 6.62
C PHE A 280 -31.55 -0.85 7.53
N ARG A 281 -32.11 -2.07 7.55
CA ARG A 281 -31.61 -3.15 8.41
C ARG A 281 -30.20 -3.57 8.02
N THR A 282 -29.94 -3.71 6.72
CA THR A 282 -28.59 -4.04 6.21
C THR A 282 -27.59 -2.93 6.46
N GLY A 283 -28.00 -1.66 6.31
CA GLY A 283 -27.16 -0.51 6.63
C GLY A 283 -26.81 -0.42 8.11
N ALA A 284 -27.80 -0.58 8.99
CA ALA A 284 -27.60 -0.59 10.44
C ALA A 284 -26.66 -1.72 10.89
N PHE A 285 -26.79 -2.92 10.31
CA PHE A 285 -25.88 -4.02 10.58
C PHE A 285 -24.46 -3.73 10.10
N PHE A 286 -24.29 -3.17 8.90
CA PHE A 286 -22.99 -2.73 8.40
C PHE A 286 -22.34 -1.68 9.32
N MET A 287 -23.11 -0.68 9.76
CA MET A 287 -22.67 0.35 10.71
C MET A 287 -22.17 -0.28 12.02
N MET A 288 -22.87 -1.29 12.53
CA MET A 288 -22.46 -2.02 13.72
C MET A 288 -21.10 -2.70 13.53
N LEU A 289 -20.86 -3.37 12.40
CA LEU A 289 -19.61 -4.05 12.09
C LEU A 289 -18.40 -3.10 12.03
N ILE A 290 -18.59 -1.92 11.45
CA ILE A 290 -17.52 -0.94 11.24
C ILE A 290 -17.31 -0.01 12.45
N SER A 291 -18.32 0.16 13.31
CA SER A 291 -18.27 1.05 14.48
C SER A 291 -17.07 0.86 15.44
N PRO A 292 -16.49 -0.35 15.62
CA PRO A 292 -15.30 -0.52 16.47
C PRO A 292 -14.08 0.30 16.02
N LEU A 293 -14.02 0.72 14.75
CA LEU A 293 -12.97 1.63 14.24
C LEU A 293 -12.86 2.93 15.05
N PHE A 294 -13.99 3.40 15.61
CA PHE A 294 -14.03 4.63 16.40
C PHE A 294 -13.62 4.42 17.86
N TYR A 295 -13.97 3.27 18.45
CA TYR A 295 -13.82 3.02 19.88
C TYR A 295 -12.35 3.06 20.31
N ASN A 296 -11.46 2.45 19.53
CA ASN A 296 -10.06 2.34 19.89
C ASN A 296 -9.28 3.67 19.77
N LEU A 297 -9.76 4.64 18.97
CA LEU A 297 -9.11 5.96 18.84
C LEU A 297 -9.14 6.76 20.15
N LYS A 298 -10.19 6.60 20.96
CA LYS A 298 -10.30 7.29 22.25
C LYS A 298 -9.21 6.85 23.25
N LYS A 299 -8.75 5.61 23.15
CA LYS A 299 -7.69 5.06 24.02
C LYS A 299 -6.35 5.75 23.75
N ILE A 300 -6.07 6.18 22.52
CA ILE A 300 -4.79 6.82 22.17
C ILE A 300 -4.51 8.05 23.05
N LYS A 301 -5.53 8.89 23.28
CA LYS A 301 -5.39 10.07 24.15
C LYS A 301 -5.18 9.69 25.62
N GLN A 302 -5.84 8.62 26.09
CA GLN A 302 -5.72 8.15 27.47
C GLN A 302 -4.31 7.64 27.80
N PHE A 303 -3.64 7.01 26.83
CA PHE A 303 -2.27 6.50 26.95
C PHE A 303 -1.22 7.50 26.43
N ASN A 304 -1.52 8.81 26.48
CA ASN A 304 -0.63 9.91 26.09
C ASN A 304 0.08 9.70 24.74
N TYR A 305 -0.64 9.16 23.74
CA TYR A 305 -0.14 8.97 22.37
C TYR A 305 1.08 8.03 22.29
N SER A 306 1.16 7.01 23.16
CA SER A 306 2.27 6.05 23.10
C SER A 306 2.32 5.31 21.76
N ARG A 307 3.54 4.99 21.30
CA ARG A 307 3.74 4.27 20.03
C ARG A 307 3.04 2.91 20.04
N GLU A 308 3.04 2.23 21.19
CA GLU A 308 2.42 0.93 21.38
C GLU A 308 0.89 0.98 21.23
N ILE A 309 0.22 1.96 21.86
CA ILE A 309 -1.24 2.06 21.77
C ILE A 309 -1.70 2.43 20.36
N ILE A 310 -0.93 3.24 19.64
CA ILE A 310 -1.24 3.64 18.27
C ILE A 310 -1.09 2.42 17.34
N LYS A 311 0.02 1.68 17.43
CA LYS A 311 0.21 0.44 16.66
C LYS A 311 -0.85 -0.60 16.97
N TYR A 312 -1.17 -0.79 18.25
CA TYR A 312 -2.26 -1.67 18.67
C TYR A 312 -3.59 -1.23 18.04
N THR A 313 -3.93 0.06 18.12
CA THR A 313 -5.16 0.60 17.53
C THR A 313 -5.22 0.37 16.02
N ALA A 314 -4.10 0.60 15.32
CA ALA A 314 -3.99 0.33 13.88
C ALA A 314 -4.23 -1.15 13.57
N THR A 315 -3.60 -2.08 14.30
CA THR A 315 -3.82 -3.53 14.11
C THR A 315 -5.26 -3.93 14.41
N GLU A 316 -5.85 -3.41 15.48
CA GLU A 316 -7.24 -3.73 15.86
C GLU A 316 -8.26 -3.26 14.81
N THR A 317 -7.92 -2.26 13.99
CA THR A 317 -8.81 -1.81 12.89
C THR A 317 -8.95 -2.84 11.76
N ILE A 318 -8.04 -3.81 11.67
CA ILE A 318 -8.07 -4.86 10.65
C ILE A 318 -9.34 -5.72 10.81
N TYR A 319 -9.71 -6.10 12.02
CA TYR A 319 -10.87 -6.95 12.27
C TYR A 319 -12.20 -6.35 11.77
N PRO A 320 -12.63 -5.14 12.19
CA PRO A 320 -13.86 -4.55 11.69
C PRO A 320 -13.83 -4.31 10.19
N MET A 321 -12.66 -4.01 9.60
CA MET A 321 -12.52 -3.91 8.14
C MET A 321 -12.76 -5.26 7.45
N VAL A 322 -12.12 -6.35 7.93
CA VAL A 322 -12.31 -7.71 7.38
C VAL A 322 -13.77 -8.15 7.49
N TYR A 323 -14.41 -7.98 8.66
CA TYR A 323 -15.82 -8.34 8.82
C TYR A 323 -16.75 -7.53 7.92
N SER A 324 -16.50 -6.23 7.79
CA SER A 324 -17.26 -5.36 6.89
C SER A 324 -17.09 -5.80 5.43
N MET A 325 -15.87 -6.17 5.02
CA MET A 325 -15.58 -6.68 3.68
C MET A 325 -16.25 -8.04 3.39
N MET A 326 -16.25 -8.95 4.35
CA MET A 326 -16.99 -10.22 4.24
C MET A 326 -18.50 -9.98 4.11
N TYR A 327 -19.04 -9.00 4.83
CA TYR A 327 -20.44 -8.62 4.69
C TYR A 327 -20.76 -8.02 3.31
N LEU A 328 -19.86 -7.20 2.74
CA LEU A 328 -20.00 -6.71 1.36
C LEU A 328 -19.98 -7.86 0.34
N CYS A 329 -19.15 -8.89 0.54
CA CYS A 329 -19.17 -10.10 -0.29
C CYS A 329 -20.52 -10.82 -0.20
N TYR A 330 -21.08 -10.94 1.00
CA TYR A 330 -22.42 -11.52 1.20
C TYR A 330 -23.50 -10.70 0.46
N LEU A 331 -23.46 -9.37 0.55
CA LEU A 331 -24.42 -8.50 -0.14
C LEU A 331 -24.31 -8.56 -1.66
N ALA A 332 -23.11 -8.81 -2.19
CA ALA A 332 -22.85 -8.95 -3.61
C ALA A 332 -23.28 -10.32 -4.17
N ALA A 333 -23.26 -11.36 -3.34
CA ALA A 333 -23.73 -12.70 -3.71
C ALA A 333 -25.26 -12.85 -3.68
N LYS A 334 -25.98 -11.84 -3.19
CA LYS A 334 -27.44 -11.81 -3.05
C LYS A 334 -28.11 -10.92 -4.09
#